data_AF-A0A2H0Y7U1-F1
#
_entry.id   AF-A0A2H0Y7U1-F1
#
_cell.length_a   1.000
_cell.length_b   1.000
_cell.length_c   1.000
_cell.angle_alpha   90.00
_cell.angle_beta   90.00
_cell.angle_gamma   90.00
#
_symmetry.space_group_name_H-M   'P 1'
#
loop_
_entity.id
_entity.type
_entity.pdbx_description
1 polymer ?
#
loop_
_entity_poly.entity_id
_entity_poly.type
_entity_poly.pdbx_seq_one_letter_code
_entity_poly.pdbx_strand_id
1 'polypeptide(L)'
;MIRNANLRELAKRIYANKLARISDKREFTRILALISVIILFNSVIFIPKAEAGITLRLVAVNPADIEQTVPVKVYLPMETKPEDILYKEDLEVGYDTQQGSYYVHGEYTLKPKEVLEKEIELKDIWVIDETQISLLRQEAKSTTDDFKKTNFAEKAALIYQGIDKKLQEVSEMQKAATISPGYHISNYRSSIGLLNSAKADLLAAKTLLAEVAPKGMAKFTWKIILFIIIFLGVLGLGFFFIWQRQTKIEAEQKPQD
;
A
#
# COMPACT_ATOMS: atom_id res chain seq x y z
N MET A 1 43.34 37.24 -47.36
CA MET A 1 42.01 37.80 -47.03
C MET A 1 40.79 37.00 -47.56
N ILE A 2 40.96 35.92 -48.36
CA ILE A 2 39.83 35.28 -49.09
C ILE A 2 39.12 34.14 -48.31
N ARG A 3 39.70 33.64 -47.20
CA ARG A 3 39.14 32.47 -46.47
C ARG A 3 37.95 32.78 -45.53
N ASN A 4 37.79 34.03 -45.07
CA ASN A 4 36.78 34.38 -44.07
C ASN A 4 35.39 34.75 -44.65
N ALA A 5 35.30 35.08 -45.93
CA ALA A 5 34.02 35.41 -46.56
C ALA A 5 33.11 34.18 -46.72
N ASN A 6 33.70 33.01 -46.96
CA ASN A 6 32.95 31.78 -47.27
C ASN A 6 32.29 31.14 -46.04
N LEU A 7 32.92 31.26 -44.86
CA LEU A 7 32.40 30.71 -43.61
C LEU A 7 31.15 31.45 -43.11
N ARG A 8 31.07 32.76 -43.32
CA ARG A 8 29.90 33.58 -42.93
C ARG A 8 28.67 33.24 -43.78
N GLU A 9 28.85 32.99 -45.08
CA GLU A 9 27.76 32.56 -45.96
C GLU A 9 27.27 31.15 -45.63
N LEU A 10 28.19 30.23 -45.33
CA LEU A 10 27.84 28.87 -44.89
C LEU A 10 27.03 28.89 -43.58
N ALA A 11 27.43 29.70 -42.60
CA ALA A 11 26.71 29.86 -41.35
C ALA A 11 25.30 30.44 -41.56
N LYS A 12 25.15 31.45 -42.42
CA LYS A 12 23.84 32.02 -42.77
C LYS A 12 22.92 31.01 -43.44
N ARG A 13 23.44 30.21 -44.38
CA ARG A 13 22.65 29.17 -45.07
C ARG A 13 22.20 28.06 -44.11
N ILE A 14 23.07 27.64 -43.19
CA ILE A 14 22.73 26.64 -42.17
C ILE A 14 21.65 27.18 -41.22
N TYR A 15 21.77 28.43 -40.77
CA TYR A 15 20.76 29.05 -39.90
C TYR A 15 19.42 29.26 -40.62
N ALA A 16 19.43 29.72 -41.86
CA ALA A 16 18.22 29.90 -42.66
C ALA A 16 17.47 28.58 -42.91
N ASN A 17 18.20 27.50 -43.22
CA ASN A 17 17.59 26.18 -43.42
C ASN A 17 17.04 25.59 -42.11
N LYS A 18 17.69 25.86 -40.97
CA LYS A 18 17.22 25.41 -39.65
C LYS A 18 15.94 26.17 -39.23
N LEU A 19 15.86 27.47 -39.52
CA LEU A 19 14.67 28.28 -39.24
C LEU A 19 13.49 27.93 -40.17
N ALA A 20 13.75 27.63 -41.45
CA ALA A 20 12.72 27.19 -42.39
C ALA A 20 12.08 25.85 -42.00
N ARG A 21 12.86 24.92 -41.42
CA ARG A 21 12.36 23.62 -40.93
C ARG A 21 11.52 23.75 -39.65
N ILE A 22 11.73 24.80 -38.84
CA ILE A 22 10.94 25.06 -37.62
C ILE A 22 9.66 25.86 -37.93
N SER A 23 9.61 26.57 -39.07
CA SER A 23 8.45 27.37 -39.50
C SER A 23 7.33 26.56 -40.19
N ASP A 24 7.45 25.24 -40.32
CA ASP A 24 6.41 24.44 -40.98
C ASP A 24 5.17 24.33 -40.08
N LYS A 25 4.15 25.15 -40.37
CA LYS A 25 2.87 25.24 -39.64
C LYS A 25 2.19 23.88 -39.46
N ARG A 26 2.49 22.89 -40.31
CA ARG A 26 1.93 21.52 -40.23
C ARG A 26 2.47 20.71 -39.07
N GLU A 27 3.73 20.89 -38.69
CA GLU A 27 4.32 20.19 -37.53
C GLU A 27 3.84 20.81 -36.22
N PHE A 28 3.65 22.13 -36.18
CA PHE A 28 3.03 22.81 -35.04
C PHE A 28 1.58 22.38 -34.79
N THR A 29 0.78 22.19 -35.85
CA THR A 29 -0.61 21.71 -35.69
C THR A 29 -0.66 20.26 -35.22
N ARG A 30 0.29 19.42 -35.63
CA ARG A 30 0.42 18.03 -35.16
C ARG A 30 0.84 17.94 -33.70
N ILE A 31 1.78 18.77 -33.26
CA ILE A 31 2.22 18.83 -31.86
C ILE A 31 1.08 19.34 -30.96
N LEU A 32 0.35 20.38 -31.39
CA LEU A 32 -0.83 20.88 -30.65
C LEU A 32 -1.95 19.85 -30.58
N ALA A 33 -2.19 19.09 -31.67
CA ALA A 33 -3.17 18.00 -31.67
C ALA A 33 -2.78 16.87 -30.70
N LEU A 34 -1.51 16.47 -30.67
CA LEU A 34 -1.00 15.46 -29.71
C LEU A 34 -1.10 15.91 -28.26
N ILE A 35 -0.79 17.17 -27.97
CA ILE A 35 -0.95 17.76 -26.61
C ILE A 35 -2.43 17.82 -26.23
N SER A 36 -3.34 18.15 -27.16
CA SER A 36 -4.79 18.18 -26.89
C SER A 36 -5.37 16.80 -26.58
N VAL A 37 -4.87 15.73 -27.21
CA VAL A 37 -5.28 14.35 -26.91
C VAL A 37 -4.77 13.90 -25.54
N ILE A 38 -3.56 14.31 -25.14
CA ILE A 38 -2.98 13.99 -23.82
C ILE A 38 -3.70 14.74 -22.69
N ILE A 39 -4.17 15.97 -22.93
CA ILE A 39 -4.95 16.75 -21.96
C ILE A 39 -6.38 16.19 -21.84
N LEU A 40 -7.00 15.75 -22.95
CA LEU A 40 -8.31 15.09 -22.93
C LEU A 40 -8.28 13.67 -22.35
N PHE A 41 -7.12 12.99 -22.34
CA PHE A 41 -6.97 11.67 -21.73
C PHE A 41 -6.68 11.72 -20.21
N ASN A 42 -6.31 12.88 -19.66
CA ASN A 42 -6.11 13.06 -18.22
C ASN A 42 -7.37 13.52 -17.48
N SER A 43 -8.46 13.86 -18.19
CA SER A 43 -9.78 14.08 -17.58
C SER A 43 -10.53 12.77 -17.34
N VAL A 44 -9.83 11.70 -16.95
CA VAL A 44 -10.45 10.48 -16.43
C VAL A 44 -11.09 10.83 -15.09
N ILE A 45 -12.34 11.28 -15.19
CA ILE A 45 -13.46 11.05 -14.29
C ILE A 45 -13.03 10.88 -12.82
N PHE A 46 -12.90 12.00 -12.11
CA PHE A 46 -13.04 11.99 -10.66
C PHE A 46 -14.52 11.73 -10.37
N ILE A 47 -14.92 10.46 -10.34
CA ILE A 47 -16.25 10.08 -9.85
C ILE A 47 -16.21 10.39 -8.35
N PRO A 48 -16.96 11.37 -7.83
CA PRO A 48 -17.12 11.48 -6.39
C PRO A 48 -17.74 10.15 -5.95
N LYS A 49 -17.00 9.38 -5.15
CA LYS A 49 -17.60 8.25 -4.45
C LYS A 49 -18.72 8.86 -3.62
N ALA A 50 -19.96 8.45 -3.87
CA ALA A 50 -21.05 8.74 -2.96
C ALA A 50 -20.62 8.16 -1.61
N GLU A 51 -20.30 9.04 -0.67
CA GLU A 51 -19.92 8.62 0.68
C GLU A 51 -21.20 8.06 1.31
N ALA A 52 -21.15 6.79 1.71
CA ALA A 52 -22.26 6.18 2.43
C ALA A 52 -22.40 6.93 3.77
N GLY A 53 -23.62 7.36 4.07
CA GLY A 53 -23.97 7.97 5.36
C GLY A 53 -24.66 6.95 6.25
N ILE A 54 -24.49 7.10 7.56
CA ILE A 54 -25.20 6.34 8.59
C ILE A 54 -26.09 7.29 9.37
N THR A 55 -27.39 7.03 9.36
CA THR A 55 -28.37 7.82 10.11
C THR A 55 -28.65 7.15 11.46
N LEU A 56 -28.44 7.90 12.54
CA LEU A 56 -28.81 7.53 13.89
C LEU A 56 -30.10 8.27 14.26
N ARG A 57 -31.12 7.53 14.71
CA ARG A 57 -32.39 8.08 15.19
C ARG A 57 -32.38 8.15 16.71
N LEU A 58 -32.60 9.35 17.24
CA LEU A 58 -32.86 9.62 18.63
C LEU A 58 -34.36 9.74 18.86
N VAL A 59 -34.84 9.16 19.96
CA VAL A 59 -36.24 9.28 20.39
C VAL A 59 -36.25 9.72 21.85
N ALA A 60 -36.87 10.86 22.11
CA ALA A 60 -37.14 11.37 23.45
C ALA A 60 -38.65 11.43 23.67
N VAL A 61 -39.10 11.03 24.86
CA VAL A 61 -40.53 10.95 25.18
C VAL A 61 -40.81 11.73 26.45
N ASN A 62 -41.89 12.50 26.47
CA ASN A 62 -42.46 13.04 27.69
C ASN A 62 -43.46 12.03 28.29
N PRO A 63 -43.12 11.27 29.33
CA PRO A 63 -44.07 10.35 29.97
C PRO A 63 -45.14 11.05 30.82
N ALA A 64 -44.97 12.33 31.17
CA ALA A 64 -45.85 13.06 32.06
C ALA A 64 -47.13 13.54 31.35
N ASP A 65 -48.14 13.89 32.15
CA ASP A 65 -49.39 14.50 31.68
C ASP A 65 -49.31 16.05 31.67
N ILE A 66 -48.12 16.59 31.93
CA ILE A 66 -47.81 18.03 31.91
C ILE A 66 -46.64 18.31 30.96
N GLU A 67 -46.53 19.56 30.52
CA GLU A 67 -45.40 20.04 29.73
C GLU A 67 -44.10 19.99 30.56
N GLN A 68 -43.03 19.45 30.00
CA GLN A 68 -41.72 19.40 30.64
C GLN A 68 -40.57 19.57 29.64
N THR A 69 -39.48 20.17 30.09
CA THR A 69 -38.23 20.22 29.35
C THR A 69 -37.47 18.91 29.55
N VAL A 70 -37.25 18.19 28.45
CA VAL A 70 -36.53 16.92 28.44
C VAL A 70 -35.12 17.16 27.88
N PRO A 71 -34.06 16.94 28.69
CA PRO A 71 -32.70 16.98 28.20
C PRO A 71 -32.41 15.72 27.38
N VAL A 72 -31.91 15.93 26.18
CA VAL A 72 -31.50 14.88 25.26
C VAL A 72 -29.98 14.86 25.22
N LYS A 73 -29.38 13.71 25.53
CA LYS A 73 -27.92 13.50 25.42
C LYS A 73 -27.64 12.09 24.94
N VAL A 74 -26.91 11.95 23.83
CA VAL A 74 -26.50 10.64 23.30
C VAL A 74 -25.04 10.68 22.88
N TYR A 75 -24.30 9.67 23.33
CA TYR A 75 -22.91 9.47 22.96
C TYR A 75 -22.81 8.87 21.56
N LEU A 76 -21.92 9.45 20.76
CA LEU A 76 -21.53 8.93 19.46
C LEU A 76 -20.52 7.79 19.65
N PRO A 77 -20.39 6.87 18.67
CA PRO A 77 -19.34 5.86 18.72
C PRO A 77 -17.96 6.53 18.87
N MET A 78 -17.09 5.95 19.70
CA MET A 78 -15.78 6.51 20.07
C MET A 78 -14.86 6.80 18.88
N GLU A 79 -15.09 6.14 17.74
CA GLU A 79 -14.32 6.32 16.51
C GLU A 79 -14.70 7.62 15.76
N THR A 80 -15.87 8.19 16.06
CA THR A 80 -16.45 9.35 15.37
C THR A 80 -15.74 10.63 15.77
N LYS A 81 -15.40 11.47 14.79
CA LYS A 81 -14.89 12.83 15.02
C LYS A 81 -15.94 13.88 14.65
N PRO A 82 -15.76 15.14 15.06
CA PRO A 82 -16.67 16.23 14.69
C PRO A 82 -16.78 16.39 13.18
N GLU A 83 -15.70 16.13 12.44
CA GLU A 83 -15.68 16.20 10.98
C GLU A 83 -16.54 15.12 10.31
N ASP A 84 -16.84 14.02 11.01
CA ASP A 84 -17.63 12.91 10.49
C ASP A 84 -19.14 13.15 10.69
N ILE A 85 -19.55 14.22 11.39
CA ILE A 85 -20.95 14.58 11.60
C ILE A 85 -21.43 15.40 10.42
N LEU A 86 -22.20 14.78 9.52
CA LEU A 86 -22.72 15.42 8.30
C LEU A 86 -23.95 16.27 8.59
N TYR A 87 -24.81 15.80 9.50
CA TYR A 87 -26.04 16.48 9.89
C TYR A 87 -26.37 16.23 11.36
N LYS A 88 -26.84 17.26 12.06
CA LYS A 88 -27.13 17.22 13.49
C LYS A 88 -28.29 18.12 13.92
N GLU A 89 -29.13 18.57 12.98
CA GLU A 89 -30.22 19.51 13.23
C GLU A 89 -29.81 20.72 14.11
N ASP A 90 -30.48 20.90 15.25
CA ASP A 90 -30.28 21.91 16.28
C ASP A 90 -29.49 21.38 17.50
N LEU A 91 -28.93 20.17 17.41
CA LEU A 91 -28.14 19.58 18.48
C LEU A 91 -26.72 20.17 18.53
N GLU A 92 -26.25 20.35 19.76
CA GLU A 92 -24.88 20.75 20.05
C GLU A 92 -23.98 19.52 20.19
N VAL A 93 -22.70 19.67 19.87
CA VAL A 93 -21.71 18.59 19.97
C VAL A 93 -20.74 18.93 21.10
N GLY A 94 -20.69 18.05 22.09
CA GLY A 94 -19.72 18.11 23.18
C GLY A 94 -18.70 16.98 23.10
N TYR A 95 -17.59 17.15 23.79
CA TYR A 95 -16.57 16.11 23.99
C TYR A 95 -16.44 15.79 25.49
N ASP A 96 -16.53 14.52 25.84
CA ASP A 96 -16.34 14.04 27.20
C ASP A 96 -14.91 13.52 27.36
N THR A 97 -14.07 14.24 28.11
CA THR A 97 -12.66 13.86 28.31
C THR A 97 -12.49 12.62 29.18
N GLN A 98 -13.48 12.26 30.01
CA GLN A 98 -13.42 11.07 30.84
C GLN A 98 -13.75 9.82 30.03
N GLN A 99 -14.74 9.92 29.14
CA GLN A 99 -15.15 8.81 28.28
C GLN A 99 -14.38 8.74 26.96
N GLY A 100 -13.71 9.82 26.56
CA GLY A 100 -12.96 9.91 25.31
C GLY A 100 -13.86 9.87 24.07
N SER A 101 -15.09 10.36 24.18
CA SER A 101 -16.11 10.26 23.13
C SER A 101 -16.86 11.57 22.94
N TYR A 102 -17.30 11.79 21.70
CA TYR A 102 -18.20 12.90 21.40
C TYR A 102 -19.64 12.52 21.75
N TYR A 103 -20.44 13.52 22.10
CA TYR A 103 -21.87 13.36 22.32
C TYR A 103 -22.63 14.51 21.71
N VAL A 104 -23.86 14.25 21.32
CA VAL A 104 -24.82 15.27 20.93
C VAL A 104 -25.75 15.57 22.10
N HIS A 105 -26.16 16.83 22.25
CA HIS A 105 -27.14 17.20 23.26
C HIS A 105 -28.02 18.39 22.87
N GLY A 106 -29.16 18.49 23.53
CA GLY A 106 -30.13 19.59 23.40
C GLY A 106 -31.19 19.51 24.48
N GLU A 107 -31.90 20.61 24.72
CA GLU A 107 -33.03 20.66 25.65
C GLU A 107 -34.29 21.04 24.89
N TYR A 108 -35.35 20.25 25.05
CA TYR A 108 -36.59 20.43 24.31
C TYR A 108 -37.78 20.42 25.25
N THR A 109 -38.64 21.43 25.12
CA THR A 109 -39.92 21.47 25.84
C THR A 109 -40.95 20.63 25.10
N LEU A 110 -41.40 19.54 25.73
CA LEU A 110 -42.32 18.58 25.16
C LEU A 110 -43.68 18.65 25.86
N LYS A 111 -44.76 18.62 25.09
CA LYS A 111 -46.14 18.53 25.56
C LYS A 111 -46.42 17.17 26.22
N PRO A 112 -47.52 17.05 26.99
CA PRO A 112 -47.95 15.78 27.56
C PRO A 112 -47.96 14.65 26.53
N LYS A 113 -47.29 13.54 26.82
CA LYS A 113 -47.16 12.36 25.95
C LYS A 113 -46.51 12.61 24.57
N GLU A 114 -45.89 13.77 24.34
CA GLU A 114 -45.22 14.06 23.08
C GLU A 114 -43.94 13.22 22.92
N VAL A 115 -43.71 12.77 21.69
CA VAL A 115 -42.51 12.05 21.26
C VAL A 115 -41.75 12.94 20.30
N LEU A 116 -40.50 13.24 20.64
CA LEU A 116 -39.56 13.97 19.80
C LEU A 116 -38.63 12.96 19.14
N GLU A 117 -38.60 12.98 17.81
CA GLU A 117 -37.62 12.23 17.02
C GLU A 117 -36.60 13.21 16.43
N LYS A 118 -35.33 12.83 16.48
CA LYS A 118 -34.19 13.60 15.94
C LYS A 118 -33.29 12.69 15.14
N GLU A 119 -32.75 13.19 14.03
CA GLU A 119 -31.85 12.42 13.19
C GLU A 119 -30.45 13.03 13.16
N ILE A 120 -29.44 12.15 13.21
CA ILE A 120 -28.03 12.53 13.12
C ILE A 120 -27.44 11.71 11.99
N GLU A 121 -26.89 12.38 10.98
CA GLU A 121 -26.20 11.72 9.89
C GLU A 121 -24.70 11.78 10.12
N LEU A 122 -24.08 10.61 10.10
CA LEU A 122 -22.64 10.44 10.22
C LEU A 122 -22.09 9.93 8.90
N LYS A 123 -20.87 10.32 8.57
CA LYS A 123 -20.07 9.70 7.53
C LYS A 123 -19.78 8.25 7.92
N ASP A 124 -19.95 7.32 6.99
CA ASP A 124 -19.55 5.93 7.23
C ASP A 124 -18.02 5.81 7.24
N ILE A 125 -17.46 5.79 8.44
CA ILE A 125 -16.04 5.56 8.72
C ILE A 125 -15.74 4.11 9.12
N TRP A 126 -16.76 3.25 9.21
CA TRP A 126 -16.66 1.87 9.71
C TRP A 126 -16.48 0.88 8.56
N VAL A 127 -15.57 1.20 7.64
CA VAL A 127 -15.22 0.38 6.48
C VAL A 127 -13.71 0.16 6.45
N ILE A 128 -13.33 -1.11 6.34
CA ILE A 128 -11.97 -1.57 6.09
C ILE A 128 -11.77 -1.63 4.58
N ASP A 129 -10.72 -0.95 4.11
CA ASP A 129 -10.36 -0.93 2.70
C ASP A 129 -10.04 -2.35 2.19
N GLU A 130 -10.74 -2.75 1.12
CA GLU A 130 -10.51 -4.04 0.45
C GLU A 130 -9.09 -4.19 -0.08
N THR A 131 -8.45 -3.07 -0.46
CA THR A 131 -7.04 -3.10 -0.86
C THR A 131 -6.16 -3.56 0.30
N GLN A 132 -6.42 -3.12 1.52
CA GLN A 132 -5.67 -3.56 2.70
C GLN A 132 -5.83 -5.06 2.96
N ILE A 133 -7.05 -5.59 2.83
CA ILE A 133 -7.34 -7.03 2.97
C ILE A 133 -6.59 -7.82 1.89
N SER A 134 -6.63 -7.35 0.64
CA SER A 134 -5.97 -7.99 -0.49
C SER A 134 -4.45 -8.01 -0.37
N LEU A 135 -3.84 -6.91 0.07
CA LEU A 135 -2.40 -6.79 0.27
C LEU A 135 -1.94 -7.73 1.38
N LEU A 136 -2.67 -7.80 2.50
CA LEU A 136 -2.33 -8.70 3.59
C LEU A 136 -2.42 -10.18 3.16
N ARG A 137 -3.45 -10.54 2.39
CA ARG A 137 -3.60 -11.88 1.82
C ARG A 137 -2.46 -12.22 0.87
N GLN A 138 -2.08 -11.29 -0.01
CA GLN A 138 -0.98 -11.47 -0.95
C GLN A 138 0.35 -11.65 -0.22
N GLU A 139 0.60 -10.84 0.81
CA GLU A 139 1.81 -10.92 1.62
C GLU A 139 1.91 -12.23 2.39
N ALA A 140 0.80 -12.70 2.96
CA ALA A 140 0.72 -14.01 3.61
C ALA A 140 0.99 -15.15 2.63
N LYS A 141 0.40 -15.10 1.44
CA LYS A 141 0.65 -16.09 0.38
C LYS A 141 2.12 -16.12 -0.03
N SER A 142 2.71 -14.96 -0.29
CA SER A 142 4.13 -14.84 -0.65
C SER A 142 5.03 -15.40 0.45
N THR A 143 4.74 -15.07 1.71
CA THR A 143 5.51 -15.57 2.86
C THR A 143 5.44 -17.11 2.93
N THR A 144 4.27 -17.70 2.72
CA THR A 144 4.09 -19.17 2.70
C THR A 144 4.78 -19.83 1.50
N ASP A 145 4.84 -19.17 0.35
CA ASP A 145 5.58 -19.66 -0.81
C ASP A 145 7.09 -19.80 -0.52
N ASP A 146 7.67 -18.89 0.28
CA ASP A 146 9.07 -18.95 0.69
C ASP A 146 9.38 -20.15 1.61
N PHE A 147 8.38 -20.62 2.37
CA PHE A 147 8.51 -21.81 3.22
C PHE A 147 8.55 -23.12 2.43
N LYS A 148 8.14 -23.17 1.15
CA LYS A 148 8.08 -24.41 0.35
C LYS A 148 9.42 -25.15 0.23
N LYS A 149 10.53 -24.44 0.43
CA LYS A 149 11.90 -24.98 0.37
C LYS A 149 12.43 -25.42 1.74
N THR A 150 11.60 -25.38 2.78
CA THR A 150 11.96 -25.64 4.18
C THR A 150 11.15 -26.82 4.72
N ASN A 151 11.60 -27.38 5.84
CA ASN A 151 10.85 -28.42 6.56
C ASN A 151 9.59 -27.90 7.25
N PHE A 152 9.28 -26.61 7.14
CA PHE A 152 8.15 -25.95 7.79
C PHE A 152 7.01 -25.64 6.81
N ALA A 153 7.05 -26.16 5.58
CA ALA A 153 6.06 -25.88 4.55
C ALA A 153 4.62 -26.18 4.99
N GLU A 154 4.37 -27.33 5.62
CA GLU A 154 3.04 -27.71 6.11
C GLU A 154 2.54 -26.76 7.21
N LYS A 155 3.41 -26.41 8.17
CA LYS A 155 3.08 -25.47 9.25
C LYS A 155 2.75 -24.08 8.68
N ALA A 156 3.52 -23.61 7.69
CA ALA A 156 3.27 -22.34 7.03
C ALA A 156 1.96 -22.33 6.22
N ALA A 157 1.58 -23.45 5.62
CA ALA A 157 0.30 -23.60 4.94
C ALA A 157 -0.88 -23.48 5.91
N LEU A 158 -0.78 -24.08 7.10
CA LEU A 158 -1.82 -23.96 8.14
C LEU A 158 -1.96 -22.52 8.65
N ILE A 159 -0.84 -21.81 8.85
CA ILE A 159 -0.86 -20.39 9.25
C ILE A 159 -1.54 -19.55 8.16
N TYR A 160 -1.20 -19.77 6.88
CA TYR A 160 -1.83 -19.08 5.77
C TYR A 160 -3.34 -19.33 5.71
N GLN A 161 -3.79 -20.58 5.84
CA GLN A 161 -5.22 -20.90 5.86
C GLN A 161 -5.94 -20.18 7.02
N GLY A 162 -5.30 -20.12 8.20
CA GLY A 162 -5.81 -19.38 9.34
C GLY A 162 -5.89 -17.88 9.11
N ILE A 163 -4.94 -17.28 8.40
CA ILE A 163 -4.97 -15.87 7.99
C ILE A 163 -6.07 -15.63 6.96
N ASP A 164 -6.12 -16.46 5.92
CA ASP A 164 -7.06 -16.31 4.81
C ASP A 164 -8.52 -16.42 5.28
N LYS A 165 -8.80 -17.38 6.19
CA LYS A 165 -10.12 -17.51 6.82
C LYS A 165 -10.53 -16.25 7.59
N LYS A 166 -9.63 -15.68 8.40
CA LYS A 166 -9.92 -14.43 9.13
C LYS A 166 -10.20 -13.27 8.17
N LEU A 167 -9.42 -13.16 7.10
CA LEU A 167 -9.60 -12.10 6.10
C LEU A 167 -10.89 -12.28 5.30
N GLN A 168 -11.28 -13.52 5.01
CA GLN A 168 -12.57 -13.83 4.41
C GLN A 168 -13.72 -13.44 5.33
N GLU A 169 -13.65 -13.79 6.62
CA GLU A 169 -14.65 -13.43 7.63
C GLU A 169 -14.81 -11.92 7.76
N VAL A 170 -13.71 -11.15 7.75
CA VAL A 170 -13.75 -9.68 7.69
C VAL A 170 -14.52 -9.21 6.46
N SER A 171 -14.24 -9.76 5.28
CA SER A 171 -14.93 -9.37 4.03
C SER A 171 -16.43 -9.71 4.07
N GLU A 172 -16.79 -10.82 4.72
CA GLU A 172 -18.18 -11.27 4.88
C GLU A 172 -18.95 -10.38 5.88
N MET A 173 -18.33 -10.02 7.01
CA MET A 173 -18.91 -9.12 8.01
C MET A 173 -19.22 -7.73 7.44
N GLN A 174 -18.36 -7.21 6.54
CA GLN A 174 -18.62 -5.94 5.86
C GLN A 174 -19.79 -6.01 4.87
N LYS A 175 -19.97 -7.15 4.19
CA LYS A 175 -21.11 -7.36 3.27
C LYS A 175 -22.43 -7.52 4.02
N ALA A 176 -22.40 -8.15 5.19
CA ALA A 176 -23.57 -8.38 6.04
C ALA A 176 -24.04 -7.14 6.80
N ALA A 177 -23.34 -6.01 6.67
CA ALA A 177 -23.49 -4.86 7.54
C ALA A 177 -24.70 -3.95 7.23
N THR A 178 -25.51 -4.33 6.25
CA THR A 178 -26.71 -3.59 5.80
C THR A 178 -27.92 -3.67 6.76
N ILE A 179 -27.82 -4.43 7.86
CA ILE A 179 -28.98 -4.72 8.74
C ILE A 179 -29.32 -3.55 9.67
N SER A 180 -28.34 -2.89 10.29
CA SER A 180 -28.55 -1.69 11.10
C SER A 180 -27.23 -0.96 11.38
N PRO A 181 -27.26 0.37 11.67
CA PRO A 181 -26.07 1.13 12.06
C PRO A 181 -25.28 0.52 13.22
N GLY A 182 -25.97 0.12 14.30
CA GLY A 182 -25.32 -0.48 15.46
C GLY A 182 -24.64 -1.82 15.13
N TYR A 183 -25.28 -2.63 14.29
CA TYR A 183 -24.70 -3.90 13.83
C TYR A 183 -23.49 -3.67 12.91
N HIS A 184 -23.55 -2.69 12.01
CA HIS A 184 -22.42 -2.29 11.15
C HIS A 184 -21.20 -1.87 11.97
N ILE A 185 -21.38 -0.98 12.95
CA ILE A 185 -20.32 -0.52 13.86
C ILE A 185 -19.75 -1.70 14.66
N SER A 186 -20.61 -2.59 15.15
CA SER A 186 -20.18 -3.79 15.89
C SER A 186 -19.36 -4.73 15.02
N ASN A 187 -19.79 -4.99 13.78
CA ASN A 187 -19.08 -5.83 12.82
C ASN A 187 -17.71 -5.25 12.46
N TYR A 188 -17.63 -3.92 12.30
CA TYR A 188 -16.36 -3.24 12.09
C TYR A 188 -15.39 -3.48 13.24
N ARG A 189 -15.83 -3.30 14.50
CA ARG A 189 -14.97 -3.53 15.69
C ARG A 189 -14.46 -4.97 15.76
N SER A 190 -15.33 -5.95 15.51
CA SER A 190 -14.94 -7.36 15.41
C SER A 190 -13.95 -7.61 14.28
N SER A 191 -14.19 -6.99 13.12
CA SER A 191 -13.33 -7.12 11.94
C SER A 191 -11.94 -6.54 12.16
N ILE A 192 -11.82 -5.43 12.88
CA ILE A 192 -10.52 -4.88 13.30
C ILE A 192 -9.76 -5.87 14.18
N GLY A 193 -10.46 -6.56 15.10
CA GLY A 193 -9.88 -7.63 15.92
C GLY A 193 -9.32 -8.78 15.06
N LEU A 194 -10.11 -9.29 14.12
CA LEU A 194 -9.70 -10.36 13.19
C LEU A 194 -8.52 -9.93 12.32
N LEU A 195 -8.55 -8.71 11.81
CA LEU A 195 -7.50 -8.16 10.95
C LEU A 195 -6.18 -7.99 11.72
N ASN A 196 -6.24 -7.54 12.97
CA ASN A 196 -5.05 -7.45 13.84
C ASN A 196 -4.50 -8.84 14.18
N SER A 197 -5.36 -9.83 14.42
CA SER A 197 -4.94 -11.22 14.61
C SER A 197 -4.28 -11.80 13.37
N ALA A 198 -4.83 -11.54 12.17
CA ALA A 198 -4.23 -11.95 10.90
C ALA A 198 -2.84 -11.32 10.68
N LYS A 199 -2.66 -10.03 11.02
CA LYS A 199 -1.37 -9.35 11.00
C LYS A 199 -0.36 -9.98 11.97
N ALA A 200 -0.80 -10.33 13.18
CA ALA A 200 0.05 -10.98 14.17
C ALA A 200 0.52 -12.37 13.72
N ASP A 201 -0.39 -13.17 13.14
CA ASP A 201 -0.07 -14.48 12.57
C ASP A 201 0.94 -14.36 11.41
N LEU A 202 0.76 -13.36 10.54
CA LEU A 202 1.70 -13.07 9.46
C LEU A 202 3.09 -12.69 10.00
N LEU A 203 3.15 -11.85 11.04
CA LEU A 203 4.41 -11.48 11.68
C LEU A 203 5.11 -12.70 12.30
N ALA A 204 4.35 -13.58 12.95
CA ALA A 204 4.87 -14.84 13.47
C ALA A 204 5.42 -15.74 12.35
N ALA A 205 4.70 -15.86 11.24
CA ALA A 205 5.17 -16.60 10.06
C ALA A 205 6.48 -16.02 9.50
N LYS A 206 6.57 -14.69 9.34
CA LYS A 206 7.80 -14.03 8.87
C LYS A 206 8.98 -14.23 9.81
N THR A 207 8.73 -14.19 11.12
CA THR A 207 9.76 -14.40 12.15
C THR A 207 10.28 -15.83 12.09
N LEU A 208 9.37 -16.81 11.99
CA LEU A 208 9.75 -18.21 11.80
C LEU A 208 10.54 -18.40 10.50
N LEU A 209 10.11 -17.75 9.40
CA LEU A 209 10.80 -17.83 8.11
C LEU A 209 12.24 -17.34 8.23
N ALA A 210 12.47 -16.22 8.93
CA ALA A 210 13.81 -15.67 9.13
C ALA A 210 14.73 -16.61 9.92
N GLU A 211 14.18 -17.40 10.84
CA GLU A 211 14.92 -18.39 11.62
C GLU A 211 15.26 -19.65 10.80
N VAL A 212 14.32 -20.12 9.98
CA VAL A 212 14.43 -21.41 9.27
C VAL A 212 14.94 -21.28 7.84
N ALA A 213 14.95 -20.06 7.29
CA ALA A 213 15.48 -19.81 5.95
C ALA A 213 16.93 -20.29 5.89
N PRO A 214 17.29 -21.13 4.91
CA PRO A 214 18.64 -21.64 4.81
C PRO A 214 19.59 -20.44 4.70
N LYS A 215 20.53 -20.31 5.65
CA LYS A 215 21.65 -19.36 5.55
C LYS A 215 22.46 -19.75 4.31
N GLY A 216 22.04 -19.25 3.15
CA GLY A 216 22.56 -19.61 1.82
C GLY A 216 24.05 -19.32 1.63
N MET A 217 24.66 -18.64 2.61
CA MET A 217 26.08 -18.33 2.66
C MET A 217 26.95 -19.60 2.72
N ALA A 218 26.55 -20.67 3.40
CA ALA A 218 27.42 -21.84 3.59
C ALA A 218 27.73 -22.60 2.27
N LYS A 219 26.73 -22.75 1.38
CA LYS A 219 26.92 -23.41 0.08
C LYS A 219 27.68 -22.53 -0.92
N PHE A 220 27.56 -21.20 -0.80
CA PHE A 220 28.29 -20.26 -1.64
C PHE A 220 29.77 -20.16 -1.23
N THR A 221 30.06 -20.14 0.08
CA THR A 221 31.44 -20.14 0.62
C THR A 221 32.23 -21.38 0.18
N TRP A 222 31.63 -22.58 0.21
CA TRP A 222 32.29 -23.80 -0.24
C TRP A 222 32.59 -23.80 -1.75
N LYS A 223 31.69 -23.24 -2.58
CA LYS A 223 31.95 -23.08 -4.02
C LYS A 223 33.09 -22.10 -4.30
N ILE A 224 33.20 -21.02 -3.53
CA ILE A 224 34.32 -20.06 -3.63
C ILE A 224 35.63 -20.74 -3.24
N ILE A 225 35.66 -21.48 -2.12
CA ILE A 225 36.85 -22.22 -1.68
C ILE A 225 37.30 -23.21 -2.78
N LEU A 226 36.37 -23.98 -3.34
CA LEU A 226 36.66 -24.92 -4.43
C LEU A 226 37.25 -24.21 -5.65
N PHE A 227 36.68 -23.07 -6.05
CA PHE A 227 37.16 -22.28 -7.18
C PHE A 227 38.59 -21.76 -6.96
N ILE A 228 38.87 -21.26 -5.75
CA ILE A 228 40.21 -20.78 -5.37
C ILE A 228 41.24 -21.90 -5.43
N ILE A 229 40.92 -23.10 -4.91
CA ILE A 229 41.82 -24.26 -4.94
C ILE A 229 42.13 -24.69 -6.38
N ILE A 230 41.12 -24.76 -7.25
CA ILE A 230 41.31 -25.12 -8.66
C ILE A 230 42.16 -24.07 -9.37
N PHE A 231 41.88 -22.78 -9.14
CA PHE A 231 42.64 -21.69 -9.75
C PHE A 231 44.11 -21.69 -9.34
N LEU A 232 44.40 -21.89 -8.06
CA LEU A 232 45.76 -22.05 -7.54
C LEU A 232 46.47 -23.27 -8.14
N GLY A 233 45.77 -24.39 -8.30
CA GLY A 233 46.31 -25.59 -8.93
C GLY A 233 46.71 -25.38 -10.39
N VAL A 234 45.87 -24.68 -11.16
CA VAL A 234 46.16 -24.34 -12.58
C VAL A 234 47.34 -23.37 -12.67
N LEU A 235 47.41 -22.36 -11.81
CA LEU A 235 48.57 -21.46 -11.74
C LEU A 235 49.86 -22.21 -11.41
N GLY A 236 49.81 -23.10 -10.41
CA GLY A 236 50.97 -23.92 -10.03
C GLY A 236 51.48 -24.80 -11.18
N LEU A 237 50.57 -25.45 -11.91
CA LEU A 237 50.92 -26.22 -13.11
C LEU A 237 51.52 -25.33 -14.20
N GLY A 238 50.97 -24.14 -14.43
CA GLY A 238 51.52 -23.17 -15.39
C GLY A 238 52.96 -22.80 -15.08
N PHE A 239 53.26 -22.45 -13.83
CA PHE A 239 54.64 -22.16 -13.39
C PHE A 239 55.56 -23.36 -13.54
N PHE A 240 55.09 -24.57 -13.18
CA PHE A 240 55.87 -25.79 -13.33
C PHE A 240 56.27 -26.06 -14.80
N PHE A 241 55.35 -25.89 -15.75
CA PHE A 241 55.65 -26.07 -17.17
C PHE A 241 56.62 -25.02 -17.72
N ILE A 242 56.50 -23.77 -17.27
CA ILE A 242 57.44 -22.70 -17.65
C ILE A 242 58.85 -23.03 -17.15
N TRP A 243 58.97 -23.44 -15.88
CA TRP A 243 60.25 -23.84 -15.28
C TRP A 243 60.85 -25.08 -15.97
N GLN A 244 60.04 -26.08 -16.29
CA GLN A 244 60.49 -27.29 -17.00
C GLN A 244 60.95 -26.98 -18.42
N ARG A 245 60.41 -25.95 -19.07
CA ARG A 245 60.92 -25.46 -20.36
C ARG A 245 62.25 -24.74 -20.23
N GLN A 246 62.41 -23.87 -19.23
CA GLN A 246 63.65 -23.13 -19.01
C GLN A 246 64.83 -24.07 -18.71
N THR A 247 64.65 -25.05 -17.83
CA THR A 247 65.69 -26.02 -17.47
C THR A 247 66.17 -26.87 -18.65
N LYS A 248 65.29 -27.19 -19.61
CA LYS A 248 65.70 -27.90 -20.85
C LYS A 248 66.55 -27.03 -21.77
N ILE A 249 66.23 -25.75 -21.90
CA ILE A 249 66.99 -24.82 -22.74
C ILE A 249 68.40 -24.59 -22.17
N GLU A 250 68.52 -24.49 -20.84
CA GLU A 250 69.83 -24.37 -20.18
C GLU A 250 70.69 -25.64 -20.31
N ALA A 251 70.06 -26.81 -20.35
CA ALA A 251 70.77 -28.08 -20.55
C ALA A 251 71.35 -28.24 -21.97
N GLU A 252 70.69 -27.67 -22.99
CA GLU A 252 71.18 -27.67 -24.38
C GLU A 252 72.26 -26.60 -24.65
N GLN A 253 72.38 -25.59 -23.80
CA GLN A 253 73.36 -24.50 -23.94
C GLN A 253 74.67 -24.70 -23.18
N LYS A 254 74.83 -25.77 -22.40
CA LYS A 254 76.13 -26.09 -21.80
C LYS A 254 77.10 -26.59 -22.88
N PRO A 255 78.22 -25.89 -23.16
CA PRO A 255 79.27 -26.41 -24.02
C PRO A 255 79.79 -27.72 -23.42
N GLN A 256 80.02 -28.72 -24.26
CA GLN A 256 80.89 -29.84 -23.91
C GLN A 256 82.32 -29.30 -23.80
N ASP A 257 82.74 -29.02 -22.57
CA ASP A 257 84.16 -28.96 -22.21
C ASP A 257 84.67 -30.38 -21.89
#